data_AF-A0A1I8ASA1-F1
#
_entry.id   AF-A0A1I8ASA1-F1
#
_cell.length_a   1.000
_cell.length_b   1.000
_cell.length_c   1.000
_cell.angle_alpha   90.00
_cell.angle_beta   90.00
_cell.angle_gamma   90.00
#
_symmetry.space_group_name_H-M   'P 1'
#
loop_
_entity.id
_entity.type
_entity.pdbx_description
1 polymer ?
#
loop_
_entity_poly.entity_id
_entity_poly.type
_entity_poly.pdbx_seq_one_letter_code
_entity_poly.pdbx_strand_id
1 'polypeptide(L)'
;MQRWRKKVLTYWVKNAPISHDNYDEIRMEIRKAFKAWEDVMGLNIEEKESSNGMDVDIVLSFEPRDHGDNNPFQESILAHAFYPPKGDVHFNNDQNFRVEPGFYEEINLLHVAIHELGHSFGLPHMNKTDSVMFPTNSYSPTRLSADDIAAIQALYGEKTSHTDTREEESERPDPCDGRRIDAAVTIGREVYLFKNKWFWTFRGGRLHTRPRLVSSYWPEITDPSSRSA
;
A
#
# COMPACT_ATOMS: atom_id res chain seq x y z
N MET A 1 -16.36 -1.01 18.39
CA MET A 1 -15.23 -0.60 17.53
C MET A 1 -15.75 -0.39 16.12
N GLN A 2 -15.38 0.73 15.49
CA GLN A 2 -15.71 1.02 14.10
C GLN A 2 -14.73 0.25 13.20
N ARG A 3 -15.24 -0.46 12.19
CA ARG A 3 -14.41 -1.24 11.27
C ARG A 3 -14.97 -1.16 9.85
N TRP A 4 -14.11 -1.31 8.86
CA TRP A 4 -14.54 -1.50 7.48
C TRP A 4 -15.35 -2.78 7.31
N ARG A 5 -16.37 -2.70 6.46
CA ARG A 5 -17.17 -3.87 6.06
C ARG A 5 -16.70 -4.47 4.73
N LYS A 6 -15.94 -3.70 3.95
CA LYS A 6 -15.32 -4.13 2.69
C LYS A 6 -14.11 -5.04 2.95
N LYS A 7 -13.77 -5.86 1.96
CA LYS A 7 -12.56 -6.70 1.94
C LYS A 7 -11.42 -6.10 1.12
N VAL A 8 -11.77 -5.26 0.15
CA VAL A 8 -10.84 -4.45 -0.63
C VAL A 8 -11.16 -3.00 -0.32
N LEU A 9 -10.16 -2.22 0.07
CA LEU A 9 -10.25 -0.77 0.22
C LEU A 9 -9.41 -0.08 -0.84
N THR A 10 -9.91 1.03 -1.35
CA THR A 10 -9.17 1.87 -2.29
C THR A 10 -8.68 3.16 -1.63
N TYR A 11 -7.49 3.63 -2.00
CA TYR A 11 -7.00 4.91 -1.53
C TYR A 11 -6.39 5.75 -2.63
N TRP A 12 -6.29 7.05 -2.37
CA TRP A 12 -5.64 8.03 -3.24
C TRP A 12 -4.82 9.03 -2.40
N VAL A 13 -3.64 9.40 -2.91
CA VAL A 13 -2.80 10.46 -2.34
C VAL A 13 -3.07 11.74 -3.13
N LYS A 14 -3.72 12.72 -2.53
CA LYS A 14 -4.20 13.93 -3.23
C LYS A 14 -3.08 14.89 -3.62
N ASN A 15 -2.06 15.04 -2.76
CA ASN A 15 -0.98 16.02 -2.91
C ASN A 15 0.25 15.64 -2.07
N ALA A 16 1.30 16.47 -2.15
CA ALA A 16 2.52 16.40 -1.36
C ALA A 16 2.59 17.57 -0.35
N PRO A 17 3.35 17.46 0.76
CA PRO A 17 3.54 18.56 1.68
C PRO A 17 4.40 19.68 1.05
N ILE A 18 4.22 20.91 1.52
CA ILE A 18 5.04 22.06 1.11
C ILE A 18 6.51 21.86 1.49
N SER A 19 6.75 21.15 2.60
CA SER A 19 8.09 20.87 3.08
C SER A 19 8.84 19.90 2.16
N HIS A 20 8.16 19.01 1.42
CA HIS A 20 8.76 18.00 0.54
C HIS A 20 7.87 17.79 -0.69
N ASP A 21 8.13 18.53 -1.76
CA ASP A 21 7.24 18.66 -2.93
C ASP A 21 7.36 17.53 -3.97
N ASN A 22 8.28 16.58 -3.77
CA ASN A 22 8.39 15.41 -4.64
C ASN A 22 7.23 14.43 -4.39
N TYR A 23 6.16 14.59 -5.18
CA TYR A 23 4.95 13.78 -5.08
C TYR A 23 5.19 12.28 -5.19
N ASP A 24 6.06 11.82 -6.09
CA ASP A 24 6.31 10.38 -6.28
C ASP A 24 6.97 9.76 -5.05
N GLU A 25 7.90 10.46 -4.40
CA GLU A 25 8.51 10.01 -3.15
C GLU A 25 7.49 9.92 -2.01
N ILE A 26 6.65 10.94 -1.87
CA ILE A 26 5.58 10.97 -0.86
C ILE A 26 4.59 9.84 -1.07
N ARG A 27 4.14 9.66 -2.31
CA ARG A 27 3.23 8.58 -2.71
C ARG A 27 3.84 7.20 -2.41
N MET A 28 5.13 7.00 -2.71
CA MET A 28 5.84 5.76 -2.38
C MET A 28 5.94 5.53 -0.87
N GLU A 29 6.16 6.59 -0.08
CA GLU A 29 6.25 6.49 1.38
C GLU A 29 4.89 6.13 2.00
N ILE A 30 3.80 6.74 1.53
CA ILE A 30 2.43 6.37 1.92
C ILE A 30 2.11 4.92 1.53
N ARG A 31 2.54 4.46 0.35
CA ARG A 31 2.38 3.05 -0.05
C ARG A 31 3.08 2.10 0.93
N LYS A 32 4.27 2.44 1.46
CA LYS A 32 4.92 1.65 2.51
C LYS A 32 4.09 1.59 3.78
N ALA A 33 3.47 2.71 4.18
CA ALA A 33 2.60 2.77 5.36
C ALA A 33 1.37 1.85 5.24
N PHE A 34 0.69 1.89 4.08
CA PHE A 34 -0.39 0.94 3.79
C PHE A 34 0.10 -0.50 3.83
N LYS A 35 1.26 -0.77 3.23
CA LYS A 35 1.83 -2.12 3.16
C LYS A 35 2.09 -2.71 4.54
N ALA A 36 2.58 -1.90 5.49
CA ALA A 36 2.82 -2.34 6.87
C ALA A 36 1.57 -2.96 7.52
N TRP A 37 0.40 -2.35 7.32
CA TRP A 37 -0.87 -2.89 7.79
C TRP A 37 -1.38 -4.03 6.90
N GLU A 38 -1.33 -3.84 5.58
CA GLU A 38 -1.84 -4.78 4.58
C GLU A 38 -1.19 -6.16 4.70
N ASP A 39 0.07 -6.25 5.14
CA ASP A 39 0.80 -7.51 5.31
C ASP A 39 0.31 -8.36 6.48
N VAL A 40 -0.34 -7.75 7.47
CA VAL A 40 -0.71 -8.43 8.72
C VAL A 40 -2.21 -8.60 8.92
N MET A 41 -3.04 -7.95 8.10
CA MET A 41 -4.50 -7.95 8.22
C MET A 41 -5.21 -8.58 7.02
N GLY A 42 -6.40 -9.14 7.24
CA GLY A 42 -7.24 -9.78 6.22
C GLY A 42 -7.98 -8.83 5.26
N LEU A 43 -7.43 -7.64 5.01
CA LEU A 43 -7.89 -6.69 4.00
C LEU A 43 -6.88 -6.63 2.85
N ASN A 44 -7.38 -6.32 1.66
CA ASN A 44 -6.58 -5.95 0.50
C ASN A 44 -6.67 -4.44 0.29
N ILE A 45 -5.56 -3.82 -0.07
CA ILE A 45 -5.48 -2.38 -0.27
C ILE A 45 -5.06 -2.10 -1.71
N GLU A 46 -5.81 -1.25 -2.40
CA GLU A 46 -5.53 -0.84 -3.77
C GLU A 46 -5.35 0.68 -3.84
N GLU A 47 -4.24 1.11 -4.43
CA GLU A 47 -4.07 2.52 -4.78
C GLU A 47 -4.78 2.82 -6.11
N LYS A 48 -5.52 3.92 -6.18
CA LYS A 48 -6.18 4.42 -7.40
C LYS A 48 -6.02 5.92 -7.51
N GLU A 49 -5.92 6.40 -8.74
CA GLU A 49 -6.05 7.83 -9.01
C GLU A 49 -7.52 8.24 -8.86
N SER A 50 -7.73 9.46 -8.36
CA SER A 50 -9.05 10.06 -8.25
C SER A 50 -8.99 11.52 -8.71
N SER A 51 -10.10 12.03 -9.23
CA SER A 51 -10.23 13.45 -9.61
C SER A 51 -10.78 14.33 -8.49
N ASN A 52 -11.47 13.74 -7.50
CA ASN A 52 -12.18 14.49 -6.46
C ASN A 52 -12.26 13.76 -5.10
N GLY A 53 -11.64 12.59 -4.97
CA GLY A 53 -11.63 11.76 -3.75
C GLY A 53 -12.92 11.00 -3.47
N MET A 54 -14.01 11.19 -4.21
CA MET A 54 -15.33 10.60 -3.89
C MET A 54 -15.50 9.15 -4.35
N ASP A 55 -14.61 8.65 -5.21
CA ASP A 55 -14.60 7.31 -5.77
C ASP A 55 -13.57 6.36 -5.12
N VAL A 56 -12.93 6.80 -4.03
CA VAL A 56 -12.04 5.99 -3.20
C VAL A 56 -12.53 5.90 -1.75
N ASP A 57 -12.06 4.89 -1.02
CA ASP A 57 -12.44 4.69 0.38
C ASP A 57 -11.67 5.58 1.36
N ILE A 58 -10.41 5.89 1.05
CA ILE A 58 -9.51 6.66 1.91
C ILE A 58 -8.78 7.71 1.06
N VAL A 59 -8.98 8.98 1.35
CA VAL A 59 -8.15 10.06 0.79
C VAL A 59 -7.05 10.42 1.78
N LEU A 60 -5.82 10.52 1.30
CA LEU A 60 -4.70 11.08 2.06
C LEU A 60 -4.34 12.43 1.48
N SER A 61 -4.27 13.45 2.33
CA SER A 61 -3.93 14.80 1.89
C SER A 61 -3.16 15.60 2.93
N PHE A 62 -2.31 16.50 2.43
CA PHE A 62 -1.63 17.51 3.21
C PHE A 62 -2.44 18.80 3.13
N GLU A 63 -3.04 19.18 4.26
CA GLU A 63 -4.04 20.24 4.31
C GLU A 63 -3.55 21.42 5.16
N PRO A 64 -3.96 22.66 4.84
CA PRO A 64 -3.70 23.82 5.69
C PRO A 64 -4.44 23.69 7.03
N ARG A 65 -4.17 24.62 7.96
CA ARG A 65 -4.81 24.61 9.30
C ARG A 65 -6.31 24.41 9.25
N ASP A 66 -7.06 25.36 8.68
CA ASP A 66 -8.49 25.16 8.42
C ASP A 66 -8.68 24.56 7.03
N HIS A 67 -9.29 23.39 6.99
CA HIS A 67 -9.53 22.60 5.78
C HIS A 67 -10.95 22.04 5.73
N GLY A 68 -11.89 22.69 6.44
CA GLY A 68 -13.33 22.50 6.22
C GLY A 68 -13.96 21.24 6.80
N ASP A 69 -13.25 20.48 7.64
CA ASP A 69 -13.76 19.28 8.31
C ASP A 69 -14.15 19.50 9.79
N ASN A 70 -14.14 20.76 10.25
CA ASN A 70 -14.35 21.20 11.64
C ASN A 70 -13.28 20.73 12.65
N ASN A 71 -12.13 20.22 12.19
CA ASN A 71 -10.99 19.84 13.02
C ASN A 71 -9.72 20.58 12.55
N PRO A 72 -9.66 21.92 12.68
CA PRO A 72 -8.52 22.68 12.20
C PRO A 72 -7.24 22.30 12.96
N PHE A 73 -6.11 22.21 12.24
CA PHE A 73 -4.84 21.87 12.86
C PHE A 73 -4.33 22.97 13.81
N GLN A 74 -3.82 22.53 14.95
CA GLN A 74 -3.01 23.33 15.87
C GLN A 74 -1.52 23.01 15.66
N GLU A 75 -0.61 23.85 16.15
CA GLU A 75 0.84 23.72 15.93
C GLU A 75 1.41 22.35 16.37
N SER A 76 0.84 21.75 17.40
CA SER A 76 1.28 20.46 17.95
C SER A 76 0.63 19.24 17.30
N ILE A 77 -0.35 19.42 16.41
CA ILE A 77 -1.05 18.32 15.74
C ILE A 77 -0.33 18.05 14.42
N LEU A 78 0.19 16.83 14.28
CA LEU A 78 0.91 16.41 13.07
C LEU A 78 -0.06 15.98 11.97
N ALA A 79 -1.11 15.26 12.34
CA ALA A 79 -2.11 14.73 11.43
C ALA A 79 -3.34 14.30 12.24
N HIS A 80 -4.42 13.96 11.54
CA HIS A 80 -5.53 13.20 12.09
C HIS A 80 -6.16 12.31 11.02
N ALA A 81 -6.86 11.28 11.47
CA ALA A 81 -7.65 10.43 10.61
C ALA A 81 -9.08 10.23 11.12
N PHE A 82 -9.98 9.97 10.18
CA PHE A 82 -11.35 9.60 10.48
C PHE A 82 -11.49 8.09 10.57
N TYR A 83 -12.20 7.61 11.59
CA TYR A 83 -12.56 6.20 11.70
C TYR A 83 -13.40 5.72 10.50
N PRO A 84 -13.44 4.41 10.23
CA PRO A 84 -14.35 3.83 9.25
C PRO A 84 -15.82 4.25 9.52
N PRO A 85 -16.63 4.54 8.49
CA PRO A 85 -16.35 4.31 7.07
C PRO A 85 -15.82 5.54 6.31
N LYS A 86 -15.41 6.62 7.01
CA LYS A 86 -14.87 7.80 6.32
C LYS A 86 -13.40 7.60 5.96
N GLY A 87 -12.57 7.18 6.91
CA GLY A 87 -11.21 6.72 6.61
C GLY A 87 -10.16 7.76 6.25
N ASP A 88 -10.57 8.94 5.77
CA ASP A 88 -9.64 9.98 5.30
C ASP A 88 -8.57 10.33 6.34
N VAL A 89 -7.35 10.61 5.85
CA VAL A 89 -6.19 11.00 6.63
C VAL A 89 -5.74 12.38 6.17
N HIS A 90 -5.70 13.33 7.10
CA HIS A 90 -5.19 14.67 6.85
C HIS A 90 -3.88 14.87 7.60
N PHE A 91 -2.84 15.31 6.89
CA PHE A 91 -1.56 15.70 7.45
C PHE A 91 -1.48 17.23 7.52
N ASN A 92 -0.93 17.76 8.61
CA ASN A 92 -0.78 19.21 8.80
C ASN A 92 0.34 19.75 7.91
N ASN A 93 -0.02 20.50 6.87
CA ASN A 93 0.91 20.97 5.85
C ASN A 93 1.91 22.04 6.34
N ASP A 94 1.71 22.57 7.57
CA ASP A 94 2.67 23.45 8.23
C ASP A 94 3.88 22.68 8.80
N GLN A 95 3.80 21.35 8.87
CA GLN A 95 4.83 20.51 9.49
C GLN A 95 5.93 20.09 8.51
N ASN A 96 7.14 19.88 9.04
CA ASN A 96 8.32 19.53 8.26
C ASN A 96 8.43 18.02 8.00
N PHE A 97 7.50 17.47 7.23
CA PHE A 97 7.49 16.06 6.85
C PHE A 97 8.65 15.71 5.91
N ARG A 98 9.28 14.55 6.17
CA ARG A 98 10.36 14.01 5.35
C ARG A 98 10.21 12.51 5.13
N VAL A 99 10.63 12.08 3.95
CA VAL A 99 11.02 10.69 3.69
C VAL A 99 12.41 10.52 4.29
N GLU A 100 12.58 9.55 5.19
CA GLU A 100 13.86 9.25 5.86
C GLU A 100 14.51 10.49 6.53
N PRO A 101 13.88 11.08 7.57
CA PRO A 101 14.40 12.27 8.23
C PRO A 101 15.80 12.05 8.81
N GLY A 102 16.66 13.05 8.67
CA GLY A 102 18.03 13.08 9.19
C GLY A 102 18.26 14.10 10.31
N PHE A 103 17.33 15.03 10.51
CA PHE A 103 17.43 16.11 11.50
C PHE A 103 16.31 16.05 12.55
N TYR A 104 16.57 16.62 13.74
CA TYR A 104 15.63 16.53 14.88
C TYR A 104 14.31 17.29 14.67
N GLU A 105 14.29 18.29 13.79
CA GLU A 105 13.08 19.07 13.45
C GLU A 105 12.26 18.41 12.33
N GLU A 106 12.77 17.36 11.71
CA GLU A 106 12.11 16.67 10.62
C GLU A 106 11.20 15.57 11.16
N ILE A 107 9.99 15.51 10.62
CA ILE A 107 8.96 14.56 11.03
C ILE A 107 8.97 13.38 10.07
N ASN A 108 9.10 12.18 10.63
CA ASN A 108 9.08 10.93 9.87
C ASN A 108 7.67 10.68 9.30
N LEU A 109 7.49 10.92 8.00
CA LEU A 109 6.20 10.75 7.35
C LEU A 109 5.69 9.31 7.44
N LEU A 110 6.56 8.32 7.30
CA LEU A 110 6.17 6.90 7.37
C LEU A 110 5.58 6.54 8.73
N HIS A 111 6.19 7.01 9.81
CA HIS A 111 5.67 6.77 11.16
C HIS A 111 4.27 7.38 11.33
N VAL A 112 4.11 8.67 11.02
CA VAL A 112 2.82 9.37 11.17
C VAL A 112 1.76 8.72 10.27
N ALA A 113 2.09 8.40 9.02
CA ALA A 113 1.16 7.73 8.11
C ALA A 113 0.73 6.34 8.63
N ILE A 114 1.65 5.54 9.18
CA ILE A 114 1.29 4.25 9.79
C ILE A 114 0.33 4.46 10.96
N HIS A 115 0.60 5.43 11.83
CA HIS A 115 -0.26 5.77 12.98
C HIS A 115 -1.67 6.15 12.54
N GLU A 116 -1.78 7.14 11.66
CA GLU A 116 -3.07 7.64 11.19
C GLU A 116 -3.86 6.59 10.41
N LEU A 117 -3.18 5.74 9.64
CA LEU A 117 -3.83 4.61 8.98
C LEU A 117 -4.38 3.60 9.98
N GLY A 118 -3.75 3.42 11.15
CA GLY A 118 -4.33 2.60 12.21
C GLY A 118 -5.70 3.11 12.67
N HIS A 119 -5.85 4.43 12.83
CA HIS A 119 -7.15 5.07 13.08
C HIS A 119 -8.12 4.90 11.91
N SER A 120 -7.65 5.12 10.68
CA SER A 120 -8.42 4.88 9.45
C SER A 120 -8.91 3.43 9.36
N PHE A 121 -8.17 2.47 9.95
CA PHE A 121 -8.57 1.07 10.05
C PHE A 121 -9.38 0.72 11.31
N GLY A 122 -9.62 1.64 12.24
CA GLY A 122 -10.47 1.37 13.40
C GLY A 122 -9.75 1.22 14.74
N LEU A 123 -8.43 1.34 14.77
CA LEU A 123 -7.64 1.20 16.01
C LEU A 123 -7.69 2.50 16.82
N PRO A 124 -7.89 2.42 18.15
CA PRO A 124 -7.67 3.55 19.04
C PRO A 124 -6.18 3.71 19.34
N HIS A 125 -5.82 4.82 20.01
CA HIS A 125 -4.49 4.96 20.60
C HIS A 125 -4.18 3.81 21.58
N MET A 126 -2.90 3.45 21.67
CA MET A 126 -2.38 2.49 22.64
C MET A 126 -1.39 3.18 23.58
N ASN A 127 -1.43 2.84 24.87
CA ASN A 127 -0.51 3.41 25.86
C ASN A 127 0.76 2.54 26.00
N LYS A 128 1.46 2.31 24.89
CA LYS A 128 2.70 1.55 24.80
C LYS A 128 3.66 2.24 23.84
N THR A 129 4.85 2.62 24.28
CA THR A 129 5.78 3.47 23.50
C THR A 129 6.39 2.79 22.28
N ASP A 130 6.34 1.46 22.22
CA ASP A 130 6.77 0.65 21.08
C ASP A 130 5.66 0.42 20.04
N SER A 131 4.41 0.74 20.38
CA SER A 131 3.28 0.68 19.46
C SER A 131 3.28 1.90 18.54
N VAL A 132 3.02 1.65 17.25
CA VAL A 132 2.82 2.75 16.29
C VAL A 132 1.58 3.59 16.63
N MET A 133 0.63 3.04 17.40
CA MET A 133 -0.57 3.72 17.87
C MET A 133 -0.36 4.51 19.17
N PHE A 134 0.89 4.69 19.62
CA PHE A 134 1.19 5.60 20.73
C PHE A 134 0.90 7.06 20.33
N PRO A 135 0.16 7.85 21.14
CA PRO A 135 -0.36 9.16 20.72
C PRO A 135 0.69 10.27 20.59
N THR A 136 1.97 9.99 20.80
CA THR A 136 3.03 11.02 20.73
C THR A 136 4.11 10.57 19.77
N ASN A 137 4.64 11.50 18.99
CA ASN A 137 5.78 11.28 18.09
C ASN A 137 7.15 11.31 18.83
N SER A 138 7.17 11.19 20.17
CA SER A 138 8.43 11.14 20.94
C SER A 138 9.24 9.89 20.61
N TYR A 139 8.55 8.85 20.16
CA TYR A 139 9.11 7.61 19.65
C TYR A 139 8.47 7.45 18.27
N SER A 140 9.27 7.34 17.21
CA SER A 140 8.77 7.25 15.83
C SER A 140 8.98 5.84 15.24
N PRO A 141 8.41 4.76 15.82
CA PRO A 141 8.55 3.43 15.27
C PRO A 141 7.89 3.34 13.90
N THR A 142 8.59 2.75 12.93
CA THR A 142 8.07 2.49 11.57
C THR A 142 7.68 1.02 11.36
N ARG A 143 7.67 0.23 12.44
CA ARG A 143 7.33 -1.19 12.45
C ARG A 143 6.23 -1.44 13.48
N LEU A 144 5.25 -2.26 13.09
CA LEU A 144 4.15 -2.66 13.97
C LEU A 144 4.68 -3.50 15.14
N SER A 145 4.24 -3.17 16.35
CA SER A 145 4.45 -4.00 17.54
C SER A 145 3.54 -5.24 17.51
N ALA A 146 3.81 -6.21 18.38
CA ALA A 146 2.94 -7.39 18.51
C ALA A 146 1.50 -7.01 18.92
N ASP A 147 1.33 -5.95 19.71
CA ASP A 147 0.02 -5.44 20.11
C ASP A 147 -0.72 -4.77 18.96
N ASP A 148 -0.02 -4.01 18.11
CA ASP A 148 -0.59 -3.42 16.90
C ASP A 148 -1.13 -4.52 15.96
N ILE A 149 -0.33 -5.57 15.76
CA ILE A 149 -0.69 -6.73 14.94
C ILE A 149 -1.89 -7.47 15.54
N ALA A 150 -1.87 -7.78 16.83
CA ALA A 150 -2.97 -8.47 17.49
C ALA A 150 -4.28 -7.66 17.41
N ALA A 151 -4.20 -6.33 17.59
CA ALA A 151 -5.37 -5.48 17.55
C ALA A 151 -5.97 -5.36 16.14
N ILE A 152 -5.14 -5.19 15.09
CA ILE A 152 -5.65 -5.10 13.71
C ILE A 152 -6.22 -6.44 13.25
N GLN A 153 -5.59 -7.55 13.64
CA GLN A 153 -6.08 -8.90 13.34
C GLN A 153 -7.38 -9.21 14.09
N ALA A 154 -7.60 -8.68 15.29
CA ALA A 154 -8.89 -8.79 15.97
C ALA A 154 -10.04 -8.11 15.19
N LEU A 155 -9.73 -7.08 14.39
CA LEU A 155 -10.73 -6.38 13.55
C LEU A 155 -10.97 -7.09 12.21
N TYR A 156 -9.91 -7.57 11.55
CA TYR A 156 -9.96 -7.99 10.15
C TYR A 156 -9.55 -9.45 9.89
N GLY A 157 -9.07 -10.15 10.90
CA GLY A 157 -8.38 -11.43 10.78
C GLY A 157 -6.94 -11.27 10.32
N GLU A 158 -6.18 -12.36 10.39
CA GLU A 158 -4.84 -12.43 9.80
C GLU A 158 -4.92 -12.36 8.28
N LYS A 159 -3.84 -11.93 7.65
CA LYS A 159 -3.68 -12.12 6.20
C LYS A 159 -3.57 -13.61 5.94
N THR A 160 -4.69 -14.25 5.65
CA THR A 160 -4.64 -15.60 5.12
C THR A 160 -3.90 -15.50 3.80
N SER A 161 -2.85 -16.28 3.62
CA SER A 161 -2.34 -16.63 2.29
C SER A 161 -3.35 -17.51 1.54
N HIS A 162 -4.65 -17.25 1.71
CA HIS A 162 -5.75 -17.78 0.91
C HIS A 162 -5.91 -16.86 -0.29
N THR A 163 -4.87 -16.84 -1.13
CA THR A 163 -5.18 -17.02 -2.54
C THR A 163 -5.86 -18.39 -2.60
N ASP A 164 -7.01 -18.46 -3.22
CA ASP A 164 -7.62 -19.70 -3.63
C ASP A 164 -6.62 -20.45 -4.53
N THR A 165 -5.77 -21.28 -3.91
CA THR A 165 -4.69 -22.00 -4.59
C THR A 165 -5.23 -23.05 -5.55
N ARG A 166 -6.53 -23.31 -5.59
CA ARG A 166 -7.11 -24.25 -6.57
C ARG A 166 -7.44 -23.61 -7.91
N GLU A 167 -7.79 -22.33 -7.95
CA GLU A 167 -8.15 -21.69 -9.23
C GLU A 167 -6.92 -21.12 -9.95
N GLU A 168 -6.00 -20.42 -9.26
CA GLU A 168 -4.80 -19.87 -9.91
C GLU A 168 -3.76 -20.92 -10.32
N GLU A 169 -3.62 -22.03 -9.59
CA GLU A 169 -2.67 -23.08 -9.96
C GLU A 169 -3.15 -23.86 -11.20
N SER A 170 -4.46 -23.87 -11.46
CA SER A 170 -5.05 -24.46 -12.67
C SER A 170 -4.85 -23.60 -13.93
N GLU A 171 -4.69 -22.28 -13.77
CA GLU A 171 -4.47 -21.33 -14.88
C GLU A 171 -2.99 -21.11 -15.22
N ARG A 172 -2.06 -21.48 -14.33
CA ARG A 172 -0.62 -21.30 -14.59
C ARG A 172 -0.18 -22.30 -15.66
N PRO A 173 0.25 -21.83 -16.85
CA PRO A 173 0.70 -22.74 -17.89
C PRO A 173 1.99 -23.42 -17.43
N ASP A 174 2.17 -24.69 -17.77
CA ASP A 174 3.46 -25.35 -17.59
C ASP A 174 4.27 -25.17 -18.89
N PRO A 175 5.45 -24.52 -18.86
CA PRO A 175 6.26 -24.31 -20.06
C PRO A 175 6.76 -25.62 -20.69
N CYS A 176 6.62 -26.74 -19.99
CA CYS A 176 6.99 -28.07 -20.44
C CYS A 176 5.80 -28.95 -20.86
N ASP A 177 4.55 -28.46 -20.82
CA ASP A 177 3.35 -29.22 -21.19
C ASP A 177 3.13 -29.37 -22.71
N GLY A 178 4.03 -28.83 -23.53
CA GLY A 178 4.00 -28.96 -24.99
C GLY A 178 2.98 -28.06 -25.70
N ARG A 179 2.36 -27.09 -25.01
CA ARG A 179 1.45 -26.12 -25.63
C ARG A 179 2.20 -25.01 -26.38
N ARG A 180 1.46 -24.31 -27.28
CA ARG A 180 1.98 -23.16 -28.04
C ARG A 180 2.25 -21.97 -27.10
N ILE A 181 3.47 -21.45 -27.13
CA ILE A 181 3.86 -20.15 -26.55
C ILE A 181 3.33 -19.00 -27.43
N ASP A 182 3.14 -17.82 -26.83
CA ASP A 182 2.70 -16.63 -27.57
C ASP A 182 3.89 -15.85 -28.14
N ALA A 183 4.98 -15.77 -27.37
CA ALA A 183 6.22 -15.12 -27.81
C ALA A 183 7.45 -15.69 -27.10
N ALA A 184 8.62 -15.53 -27.73
CA ALA A 184 9.93 -15.80 -27.14
C ALA A 184 10.91 -14.67 -27.51
N VAL A 185 11.70 -14.21 -26.54
CA VAL A 185 12.75 -13.22 -26.78
C VAL A 185 13.98 -13.54 -25.95
N THR A 186 15.16 -13.25 -26.50
CA THR A 186 16.42 -13.36 -25.75
C THR A 186 16.85 -11.97 -25.29
N ILE A 187 17.04 -11.79 -23.99
CA ILE A 187 17.55 -10.56 -23.39
C ILE A 187 18.80 -10.92 -22.60
N GLY A 188 19.96 -10.42 -23.04
CA GLY A 188 21.25 -10.81 -22.47
C GLY A 188 21.53 -12.31 -22.66
N ARG A 189 21.68 -13.06 -21.56
CA ARG A 189 21.95 -14.52 -21.55
C ARG A 189 20.72 -15.37 -21.22
N GLU A 190 19.55 -14.73 -21.13
CA GLU A 190 18.30 -15.38 -20.72
C GLU A 190 17.29 -15.34 -21.84
N VAL A 191 16.58 -16.46 -22.02
CA VAL A 191 15.46 -16.58 -22.96
C VAL A 191 14.18 -16.45 -22.18
N TYR A 192 13.35 -15.48 -22.54
CA TYR A 192 12.04 -15.23 -21.96
C TYR A 192 10.98 -15.85 -22.86
N LEU A 193 10.13 -16.71 -22.30
CA LEU A 193 8.96 -17.28 -22.98
C LEU A 193 7.70 -16.69 -22.36
N PHE A 194 6.73 -16.31 -23.20
CA PHE A 194 5.50 -15.65 -22.77
C PHE A 194 4.27 -16.46 -23.16
N LYS A 195 3.29 -16.48 -22.28
CA LYS A 195 1.97 -17.08 -22.51
C LYS A 195 0.90 -16.35 -21.68
N ASN A 196 -0.09 -15.75 -22.34
CA ASN A 196 -1.12 -14.92 -21.72
C ASN A 196 -0.45 -13.85 -20.82
N LYS A 197 -0.94 -13.69 -19.59
CA LYS A 197 -0.34 -12.86 -18.54
C LYS A 197 0.99 -13.35 -17.95
N TRP A 198 1.52 -14.51 -18.37
CA TRP A 198 2.66 -15.18 -17.73
C TRP A 198 3.93 -15.20 -18.58
N PHE A 199 5.09 -15.26 -17.91
CA PHE A 199 6.37 -15.54 -18.55
C PHE A 199 7.29 -16.44 -17.71
N TRP A 200 8.25 -17.06 -18.39
CA TRP A 200 9.35 -17.86 -17.81
C TRP A 200 10.68 -17.43 -18.38
N THR A 201 11.75 -17.67 -17.63
CA THR A 201 13.12 -17.49 -18.12
C THR A 201 13.84 -18.83 -18.22
N PHE A 202 14.64 -18.99 -19.26
CA PHE A 202 15.55 -20.11 -19.46
C PHE A 202 16.97 -19.58 -19.53
N ARG A 203 17.88 -20.31 -18.89
CA ARG A 203 19.31 -20.00 -18.92
C ARG A 203 20.10 -21.28 -19.14
N GLY A 204 20.93 -21.30 -20.18
CA GLY A 204 21.67 -22.51 -20.57
C GLY A 204 20.77 -23.71 -20.87
N GLY A 205 19.60 -23.47 -21.47
CA GLY A 205 18.64 -24.53 -21.83
C GLY A 205 17.83 -25.11 -20.67
N ARG A 206 17.97 -24.58 -19.46
CA ARG A 206 17.19 -25.00 -18.28
C ARG A 206 16.19 -23.92 -17.87
N LEU A 207 15.00 -24.36 -17.49
CA LEU A 207 13.99 -23.49 -16.88
C LEU A 207 14.58 -22.90 -15.60
N HIS A 208 14.68 -21.57 -15.55
CA HIS A 208 15.31 -20.84 -14.46
C HIS A 208 14.27 -20.31 -13.45
N THR A 209 13.04 -20.04 -13.88
CA THR A 209 11.99 -19.48 -13.02
C THR A 209 10.66 -20.24 -13.12
N ARG A 210 9.88 -20.20 -12.03
CA ARG A 210 8.43 -20.46 -12.07
C ARG A 210 7.70 -19.40 -12.92
N PRO A 211 6.47 -19.66 -13.41
CA PRO A 211 5.68 -18.67 -14.13
C PRO A 211 5.52 -17.38 -13.29
N ARG A 212 5.82 -16.23 -13.90
CA ARG A 212 5.66 -14.89 -13.29
C ARG A 212 4.73 -14.05 -14.14
N LEU A 213 4.01 -13.12 -13.51
CA LEU A 213 3.17 -12.18 -14.25
C LEU A 213 4.02 -11.18 -15.03
N VAL A 214 3.68 -10.92 -16.29
CA VAL A 214 4.36 -9.92 -17.13
C VAL A 214 4.30 -8.54 -16.46
N SER A 215 3.14 -8.16 -15.93
CA SER A 215 2.91 -6.88 -15.23
C SER A 215 3.77 -6.70 -13.98
N SER A 216 4.30 -7.78 -13.38
CA SER A 216 5.21 -7.65 -12.23
C SER A 216 6.61 -7.15 -12.60
N TYR A 217 6.98 -7.28 -13.87
CA TYR A 217 8.28 -6.83 -14.40
C TYR A 217 8.12 -5.63 -15.34
N TRP A 218 7.02 -5.61 -16.08
CA TRP A 218 6.68 -4.56 -17.04
C TRP A 218 5.24 -4.11 -16.79
N PRO A 219 5.02 -3.22 -15.79
CA PRO A 219 3.68 -2.78 -15.40
C PRO A 219 2.90 -2.11 -16.53
N GLU A 220 3.61 -1.53 -17.50
CA GLU A 220 3.04 -0.84 -18.66
C GLU A 220 2.53 -1.80 -19.75
N ILE A 221 2.88 -3.09 -19.70
CA ILE A 221 2.42 -4.09 -20.66
C ILE A 221 1.12 -4.70 -20.14
N THR A 222 0.01 -4.30 -20.75
CA THR A 222 -1.32 -4.85 -20.46
C THR A 222 -1.54 -6.20 -21.17
N ASP A 223 -2.35 -7.06 -20.56
CA ASP A 223 -2.63 -8.40 -21.09
C ASP A 223 -3.31 -8.29 -22.47
N PRO A 224 -2.76 -8.92 -23.53
CA PRO A 224 -3.37 -8.88 -24.86
C PRO A 224 -4.79 -9.47 -24.92
N SER A 225 -5.21 -10.25 -23.92
CA SER A 225 -6.60 -10.75 -23.81
C SER A 225 -7.62 -9.66 -23.41
N SER A 226 -7.18 -8.47 -23.01
CA SER A 226 -8.07 -7.34 -22.68
C SER A 226 -8.60 -6.56 -23.90
N ARG A 227 -8.27 -6.99 -25.13
CA ARG A 227 -8.86 -6.47 -26.36
C ARG A 227 -9.88 -7.46 -26.92
N SER A 228 -11.06 -7.47 -26.32
CA SER A 228 -12.28 -7.98 -26.96
C SER A 228 -12.96 -6.84 -27.73
N ALA A 229 -13.06 -7.03 -29.04
CA ALA A 229 -13.89 -6.38 -30.08
C ALA A 229 -14.49 -4.98 -29.80
#